data_AF-A0A962C0X7-F1
#
_entry.id   AF-A0A962C0X7-F1
#
_cell.length_a   1.000
_cell.length_b   1.000
_cell.length_c   1.000
_cell.angle_alpha   90.00
_cell.angle_beta   90.00
_cell.angle_gamma   90.00
#
_symmetry.space_group_name_H-M   'P 1'
#
loop_
_entity.id
_entity.type
_entity.pdbx_description
1 polymer ?
#
loop_
_entity_poly.entity_id
_entity_poly.type
_entity_poly.pdbx_seq_one_letter_code
_entity_poly.pdbx_strand_id
1 'polypeptide(L)' 'MAGLIARFAWLQLVQYETLHAFSEKNRIKQRPIVPARGLIMDRNGRLLADNIPAYRLDVVREDVGDLEDML' A
#
# COMPACT_ATOMS: atom_id res chain seq x y z
N MET A 1 15.05 33.65 -11.67
CA MET A 1 13.84 33.40 -12.48
C MET A 1 14.15 32.61 -13.76
N ALA A 2 14.99 33.11 -14.67
CA ALA A 2 15.30 32.41 -15.94
C ALA A 2 15.77 30.96 -15.77
N GLY A 3 16.66 30.68 -14.79
CA GLY A 3 17.10 29.31 -14.51
C GLY A 3 15.99 28.37 -14.04
N LEU A 4 15.00 28.87 -13.29
CA LEU A 4 13.85 28.08 -12.85
C LEU A 4 12.91 27.77 -14.03
N ILE A 5 12.70 28.75 -14.91
CA ILE A 5 11.88 28.57 -16.12
C ILE A 5 12.53 27.56 -17.06
N ALA A 6 13.85 27.66 -17.27
CA ALA A 6 14.60 26.71 -18.08
C ALA A 6 14.55 25.30 -17.48
N ARG A 7 14.69 25.17 -16.16
CA ARG A 7 14.58 23.89 -15.47
C ARG A 7 13.17 23.29 -15.56
N PHE A 8 12.14 24.13 -15.43
CA PHE A 8 10.76 23.70 -15.62
C PHE A 8 10.54 23.19 -17.05
N ALA A 9 10.95 23.96 -18.06
CA ALA A 9 10.84 23.54 -19.47
C ALA A 9 11.60 22.24 -19.74
N TRP A 10 12.79 22.05 -19.17
CA TRP A 10 13.53 20.79 -19.26
C TRP A 10 12.74 19.61 -18.71
N LEU A 11 12.17 19.74 -17.51
CA LEU A 11 11.36 18.69 -16.89
C LEU A 11 10.10 18.39 -17.72
N GLN A 12 9.45 19.43 -18.24
CA GLN A 12 8.18 19.33 -18.95
C GLN A 12 8.30 18.95 -20.43
N LEU A 13 9.45 19.12 -21.08
CA LEU A 13 9.62 18.80 -22.51
C LEU A 13 10.57 17.63 -22.72
N VAL A 14 11.70 17.60 -22.01
CA VAL A 14 12.72 16.56 -22.18
C VAL A 14 12.42 15.33 -21.33
N GLN A 15 11.95 15.52 -20.08
CA GLN A 15 11.67 14.40 -19.17
C GLN A 15 10.20 13.97 -19.12
N TYR A 16 9.33 14.62 -19.90
CA TYR A 16 7.88 14.40 -19.85
C TYR A 16 7.49 12.93 -20.02
N GLU A 17 7.93 12.29 -21.11
CA GLU A 17 7.56 10.90 -21.44
C GLU A 17 7.91 9.93 -20.29
N THR A 18 9.12 10.06 -19.75
CA THR A 18 9.62 9.20 -18.65
C THR A 18 8.84 9.43 -17.37
N LEU A 19 8.65 10.69 -16.97
CA LEU A 19 7.96 11.04 -15.72
C LEU A 19 6.47 10.71 -15.80
N HIS A 20 5.85 10.93 -16.95
CA HIS A 20 4.46 10.56 -17.22
C HIS A 20 4.29 9.04 -17.13
N ALA A 21 5.16 8.25 -17.77
CA ALA A 21 5.12 6.79 -17.69
C ALA A 21 5.27 6.26 -16.25
N PHE A 22 6.13 6.86 -15.42
CA PHE A 22 6.24 6.49 -14.01
C PHE A 22 4.98 6.85 -13.21
N SER A 23 4.38 8.00 -13.48
CA SER A 23 3.10 8.39 -12.85
C SER A 23 1.99 7.40 -13.22
N GLU A 24 1.87 7.05 -14.49
CA GLU A 24 0.90 6.08 -14.99
C GLU A 24 1.07 4.71 -14.33
N LYS A 25 2.31 4.25 -14.17
CA LYS A 25 2.63 3.00 -13.47
C LYS A 25 2.24 3.05 -12.00
N ASN A 26 2.37 4.20 -11.36
CA ASN A 26 2.01 4.39 -9.95
C ASN A 26 0.51 4.63 -9.72
N ARG A 27 -0.27 4.90 -10.79
CA ARG A 27 -1.71 5.16 -10.70
C ARG A 27 -2.51 3.96 -10.21
N ILE A 28 -2.11 2.74 -10.57
CA ILE A 28 -2.83 1.52 -10.23
C ILE A 28 -1.91 0.60 -9.43
N LYS A 29 -2.08 0.58 -8.11
CA LYS A 29 -1.49 -0.44 -7.25
C LYS A 29 -2.38 -1.67 -7.28
N GLN A 30 -1.95 -2.71 -8.00
CA GLN A 30 -2.63 -4.01 -7.92
C GLN A 30 -2.45 -4.56 -6.50
N ARG A 31 -3.57 -4.77 -5.80
CA ARG A 31 -3.58 -5.47 -4.50
C ARG A 31 -4.09 -6.89 -4.78
N PRO A 32 -3.24 -7.92 -4.68
CA PRO A 32 -3.72 -9.29 -4.81
C PRO A 32 -4.70 -9.58 -3.66
N ILE A 33 -5.81 -10.24 -3.99
CA ILE A 33 -6.72 -10.80 -2.99
C ILE A 33 -6.14 -12.16 -2.62
N VAL A 34 -5.65 -12.30 -1.39
CA VAL A 34 -5.15 -13.58 -0.89
C VAL A 34 -6.35 -14.51 -0.67
N PRO A 35 -6.33 -15.75 -1.20
CA PRO A 35 -7.40 -16.70 -0.94
C PRO A 35 -7.43 -17.09 0.55
N ALA A 36 -8.62 -17.37 1.08
CA ALA A 36 -8.76 -17.91 2.42
C ALA A 36 -8.03 -19.26 2.53
N ARG A 37 -7.41 -19.52 3.68
CA ARG A 37 -6.80 -20.84 3.96
C ARG A 37 -7.92 -21.89 4.02
N GLY A 38 -7.69 -23.05 3.42
CA GLY A 38 -8.64 -24.17 3.49
C GLY A 38 -8.78 -24.68 4.93
N LEU A 39 -9.96 -25.22 5.24
CA LEU A 39 -10.24 -25.89 6.52
C LEU A 39 -9.51 -27.23 6.56
N ILE A 40 -8.80 -27.52 7.65
CA ILE A 40 -8.19 -28.84 7.85
C ILE A 40 -9.19 -29.70 8.64
N MET A 41 -9.58 -30.84 8.09
CA MET A 41 -10.54 -31.76 8.70
C MET A 41 -9.93 -33.16 8.86
N ASP A 42 -10.30 -33.87 9.92
CA ASP A 42 -10.02 -35.30 10.09
C ASP A 42 -10.93 -36.15 9.17
N ARG A 43 -10.61 -37.43 8.98
CA ARG A 43 -11.39 -38.43 8.21
C ARG A 43 -12.87 -38.54 8.63
N ASN A 44 -13.17 -38.16 9.86
CA ASN A 44 -14.51 -38.18 10.44
C ASN A 44 -15.27 -36.85 10.26
N GLY A 45 -14.72 -35.90 9.49
CA GLY A 45 -15.34 -34.60 9.24
C GLY A 45 -15.16 -33.58 10.38
N ARG A 46 -14.32 -33.86 11.37
CA ARG A 46 -14.06 -32.94 12.50
C ARG A 46 -12.99 -31.91 12.12
N LEU A 47 -13.28 -30.62 12.35
CA LEU A 47 -12.36 -29.52 12.08
C LEU A 47 -11.14 -29.58 13.03
N LEU A 48 -9.94 -29.54 12.47
CA LEU A 48 -8.66 -29.56 13.20
C LEU A 48 -7.98 -28.19 13.19
N ALA A 49 -8.16 -27.41 12.11
CA ALA A 49 -7.65 -26.04 12.03
C ALA A 49 -8.62 -25.15 11.23
N ASP A 50 -8.97 -24.02 11.85
CA ASP A 50 -9.77 -22.94 11.25
C ASP A 50 -8.90 -21.68 11.06
N ASN A 51 -9.34 -20.77 10.20
CA ASN A 51 -8.72 -19.46 10.00
C ASN A 51 -9.56 -18.37 10.70
N ILE A 52 -9.27 -18.12 11.97
CA ILE A 52 -9.95 -17.08 12.75
C ILE A 52 -9.31 -15.72 12.44
N PRO A 53 -10.09 -14.65 12.15
CA PRO A 53 -9.56 -13.31 11.95
C PRO A 53 -8.76 -12.83 13.17
N ALA A 54 -7.51 -12.42 12.95
CA ALA A 54 -6.69 -11.76 13.97
C ALA A 54 -6.63 -10.26 13.68
N TYR A 55 -7.03 -9.44 14.64
CA TYR A 55 -6.95 -7.98 14.54
C TYR A 55 -5.67 -7.49 15.22
N ARG A 56 -4.92 -6.63 14.52
CA ARG A 56 -3.75 -5.93 15.05
C ARG A 56 -3.97 -4.43 14.86
N LEU A 57 -3.72 -3.66 15.90
CA LEU A 57 -3.65 -2.21 15.83
C LEU A 57 -2.18 -1.80 15.62
N ASP A 58 -1.90 -1.11 14.52
CA ASP A 58 -0.59 -0.53 14.23
C ASP A 58 -0.73 1.00 14.27
N VAL A 59 0.19 1.68 14.96
CA VAL A 59 0.21 3.16 15.10
C VAL A 59 1.53 3.69 14.56
N VAL A 60 1.45 4.68 13.68
CA VAL A 60 2.60 5.42 13.14
C VAL A 60 2.75 6.70 13.95
N ARG A 61 3.83 6.80 14.73
CA ARG A 61 4.00 7.86 15.75
C ARG A 61 4.01 9.27 15.14
N GLU A 62 4.39 9.41 13.88
CA GLU A 62 4.44 10.68 13.16
C GLU A 62 3.06 11.19 12.71
N ASP A 63 2.07 10.30 12.58
CA ASP A 63 0.72 10.60 12.10
C ASP A 63 -0.28 10.85 13.26
N VAL A 64 0.15 10.62 14.50
CA VAL A 64 -0.65 10.84 15.71
C VAL A 64 -0.06 11.97 16.55
N GLY A 65 -0.96 12.72 17.19
CA GLY A 65 -0.62 13.78 18.13
C GLY A 65 -0.06 13.20 19.44
N ASP A 66 -0.58 13.65 20.57
CA ASP A 66 -0.15 13.10 21.85
C ASP A 66 -0.59 11.63 21.98
N LEU A 67 0.36 10.74 22.29
CA LEU A 67 0.07 9.31 22.46
C LEU A 67 -0.74 9.07 23.75
N GLU A 68 -0.60 9.95 24.74
CA GLU A 68 -1.27 9.84 26.03
C GLU A 68 -2.77 10.15 25.94
N ASP A 69 -3.20 10.95 24.95
CA ASP A 69 -4.61 11.24 24.68
C ASP A 69 -5.32 10.15 23.83
N MET A 70 -4.57 9.20 23.28
CA MET A 70 -5.07 8.22 22.31
C MET A 70 -5.32 6.81 22.90
N LEU A 71 -4.82 6.55 24.12
CA LEU A 71 -4.94 5.28 24.86
C LEU A 71 -6.11 5.29 25.84
#